data_AF-A0A925LGF2-F1
#
_entry.id   AF-A0A925LGF2-F1
#
_cell.length_a   1.000
_cell.length_b   1.000
_cell.length_c   1.000
_cell.angle_alpha   90.00
_cell.angle_beta   90.00
_cell.angle_gamma   90.00
#
_symmetry.space_group_name_H-M   'P 1'
#
loop_
_entity.id
_entity.type
_entity.pdbx_description
1 polymer ?
#
loop_
_entity_poly.entity_id
_entity_poly.type
_entity_poly.pdbx_seq_one_letter_code
_entity_poly.pdbx_strand_id
1 'polypeptide(L)'
;HPATDYPNESELLHNSYRLFSIDQNIIINPNDLFSQDHYCFSFRASEESRLFIYPYTNKEQILDLFHDNYEYAALSITSLSTLLTKASIALSKSEKWMEMLAQLANKLSFSFWSIRDRNHLTYTPVTNYLNESSNYFQEGQLPDYLELEYAPINEAVKVKLEYYEHLMNMAAEDKFNFFGSSNYMTQFHTKELIQTLQTILSHTKEALSIGEKYFSSIYLGGEPCIFTDLLNLLNEMRRFDENPQELLQLMDRLIKNIADIAINFQDEYDYDLQLDIAQLMKVSHQLKDFSAPSKTKTDVHPEVHPGSIPSELTDSAEKIIRFSEISKDKADLFRHYLKQFKDFKAKPQKDDVLSSLSASITPIFFEMYERIFKRVSEENNTSKLYELFLNFGFVDETLLYPEQIQTLYHLKLQETGDFTCSVFTMPEWLTQIKLMHRDPSINDYDLDYFDLFREMRKKGQVTDDQKKAYDQDTSGRLNFEISNMFKINHRLAYGHLQTYFPILHSGMITKDLSKALVTKEAVNKILEDILAVDFSAFHREIFYSNPIMGIEKELISKAVFPDIILMPIYGARGNMWQEISGHVRSSPGRFVLPVFTNENLEELIIKLVGNFRWELCRTMMG
;
A
#
# COMPACT_ATOMS: atom_id res chain seq x y z
N HIS A 1 41.06 -8.91 -37.33
CA HIS A 1 40.39 -8.78 -36.03
C HIS A 1 39.64 -10.08 -35.75
N PRO A 2 39.84 -10.72 -34.59
CA PRO A 2 39.18 -11.97 -34.28
C PRO A 2 37.67 -11.72 -34.13
N ALA A 3 36.87 -12.70 -34.54
CA ALA A 3 35.42 -12.70 -34.47
C ALA A 3 34.94 -12.41 -33.05
N THR A 4 34.54 -11.17 -32.80
CA THR A 4 33.61 -10.83 -31.73
C THR A 4 32.23 -11.23 -32.21
N ASP A 5 31.52 -12.04 -31.43
CA ASP A 5 30.11 -12.39 -31.64
C ASP A 5 29.32 -11.11 -31.93
N TYR A 6 28.97 -10.88 -33.20
CA TYR A 6 28.03 -9.82 -33.54
C TYR A 6 26.69 -10.22 -32.91
N PRO A 7 26.03 -9.31 -32.16
CA PRO A 7 24.72 -9.60 -31.57
C PRO A 7 23.78 -10.08 -32.67
N ASN A 8 22.92 -11.04 -32.35
CA ASN A 8 21.90 -11.50 -33.28
C ASN A 8 21.12 -10.27 -33.79
N GLU A 9 20.88 -10.16 -35.10
CA GLU A 9 20.21 -9.00 -35.72
C GLU A 9 18.89 -8.68 -35.00
N SER A 10 18.15 -9.72 -34.60
CA SER A 10 16.91 -9.59 -33.82
C SER A 10 17.11 -8.94 -32.44
N GLU A 11 18.21 -9.25 -31.76
CA GLU A 11 18.56 -8.71 -30.44
C GLU A 11 19.08 -7.27 -30.54
N LEU A 12 19.80 -6.96 -31.62
CA LEU A 12 20.28 -5.62 -31.92
C LEU A 12 19.13 -4.67 -32.25
N LEU A 13 18.14 -5.15 -33.02
CA LEU A 13 16.92 -4.41 -33.33
C LEU A 13 16.05 -4.21 -32.08
N HIS A 14 15.93 -5.23 -31.22
CA HIS A 14 15.12 -5.13 -30.01
C HIS A 14 15.63 -4.05 -29.03
N ASN A 15 16.94 -3.77 -29.03
CA ASN A 15 17.57 -2.82 -28.11
C ASN A 15 17.94 -1.48 -28.76
N SER A 16 17.44 -1.19 -29.96
CA SER A 16 17.81 0.02 -30.73
C SER A 16 16.61 0.88 -31.06
N TYR A 17 16.83 2.19 -31.09
CA TYR A 17 15.83 3.18 -31.51
C TYR A 17 16.18 3.72 -32.90
N ARG A 18 15.20 3.80 -33.79
CA ARG A 18 15.32 4.56 -35.03
C ARG A 18 15.31 6.05 -34.71
N LEU A 19 16.42 6.74 -34.97
CA LEU A 19 16.51 8.18 -34.74
C LEU A 19 16.06 9.01 -35.94
N PHE A 20 16.49 8.63 -37.15
CA PHE A 20 16.16 9.34 -38.39
C PHE A 20 16.57 8.54 -39.63
N SER A 21 16.05 8.93 -40.79
CA SER A 21 16.49 8.44 -42.10
C SER A 21 17.54 9.37 -42.71
N ILE A 22 18.52 8.79 -43.40
CA ILE A 22 19.57 9.49 -44.14
C ILE A 22 19.30 9.41 -45.64
N ASP A 23 19.64 10.49 -46.34
CA ASP A 23 19.43 10.63 -47.78
C ASP A 23 20.68 10.20 -48.56
N GLN A 24 20.62 10.29 -49.89
CA GLN A 24 21.77 10.00 -50.75
C GLN A 24 22.95 10.96 -50.50
N ASN A 25 24.16 10.52 -50.87
CA ASN A 25 25.40 11.31 -50.78
C ASN A 25 25.86 11.66 -49.35
N ILE A 26 25.46 10.88 -48.36
CA ILE A 26 25.98 10.98 -47.00
C ILE A 26 27.10 9.96 -46.78
N ILE A 27 28.25 10.45 -46.31
CA ILE A 27 29.34 9.61 -45.82
C ILE A 27 28.97 9.13 -44.42
N ILE A 28 28.81 7.81 -44.27
CA ILE A 28 28.55 7.14 -43.00
C ILE A 28 29.85 6.68 -42.34
N ASN A 29 29.87 6.64 -41.00
CA ASN A 29 31.03 6.31 -40.18
C ASN A 29 32.34 7.08 -40.44
N PRO A 30 32.32 8.40 -40.70
CA PRO A 30 33.56 9.17 -40.69
C PRO A 30 34.17 9.31 -39.29
N ASN A 31 33.56 8.74 -38.23
CA ASN A 31 34.06 8.83 -36.85
C ASN A 31 35.21 7.86 -36.57
N ASP A 32 35.22 6.69 -37.23
CA ASP A 32 36.28 5.70 -37.11
C ASP A 32 37.67 6.25 -37.50
N LEU A 33 37.70 7.36 -38.25
CA LEU A 33 38.91 8.12 -38.57
C LEU A 33 39.67 8.64 -37.35
N PHE A 34 38.96 8.94 -36.25
CA PHE A 34 39.51 9.68 -35.10
C PHE A 34 39.18 9.06 -33.74
N SER A 35 38.16 8.22 -33.64
CA SER A 35 37.81 7.45 -32.43
C SER A 35 38.02 5.95 -32.69
N GLN A 36 39.00 5.34 -32.02
CA GLN A 36 39.51 4.03 -32.42
C GLN A 36 38.61 2.82 -32.19
N ASP A 37 37.43 2.90 -31.53
CA ASP A 37 36.72 1.67 -31.14
C ASP A 37 35.18 1.72 -31.07
N HIS A 38 34.50 2.80 -31.48
CA HIS A 38 33.03 2.90 -31.28
C HIS A 38 32.30 3.60 -32.44
N TYR A 39 31.40 2.84 -33.10
CA TYR A 39 30.43 3.39 -34.05
C TYR A 39 29.43 4.30 -33.33
N CYS A 40 29.15 5.48 -33.89
CA CYS A 40 28.12 6.38 -33.34
C CYS A 40 26.70 5.99 -33.73
N PHE A 41 26.52 5.27 -34.83
CA PHE A 41 25.22 4.84 -35.31
C PHE A 41 25.27 3.40 -35.83
N SER A 42 24.16 2.70 -35.67
CA SER A 42 23.85 1.49 -36.45
C SER A 42 23.03 1.88 -37.66
N PHE A 43 23.31 1.28 -38.82
CA PHE A 43 22.60 1.58 -40.07
C PHE A 43 21.84 0.35 -40.57
N ARG A 44 20.60 0.56 -41.01
CA ARG A 44 19.76 -0.45 -41.65
C ARG A 44 19.23 0.12 -42.96
N ALA A 45 19.38 -0.62 -44.05
CA ALA A 45 18.81 -0.21 -45.34
C ALA A 45 17.28 -0.32 -45.27
N SER A 46 16.57 0.79 -45.50
CA SER A 46 15.10 0.82 -45.59
C SER A 46 14.58 0.39 -46.97
N GLU A 47 15.43 0.53 -47.99
CA GLU A 47 15.16 0.18 -49.39
C GLU A 47 16.42 -0.36 -50.05
N GLU A 48 16.30 -0.86 -51.28
CA GLU A 48 17.46 -1.33 -52.05
C GLU A 48 18.47 -0.19 -52.23
N SER A 49 19.60 -0.30 -51.53
CA SER A 49 20.58 0.78 -51.39
C SER A 49 21.93 0.37 -51.99
N ARG A 50 22.66 1.33 -52.56
CA ARG A 50 24.02 1.13 -53.06
C ARG A 50 25.00 1.89 -52.20
N LEU A 51 25.97 1.19 -51.64
CA LEU A 51 27.03 1.77 -50.82
C LEU A 51 28.34 1.75 -51.61
N PHE A 52 29.00 2.89 -51.68
CA PHE A 52 30.38 2.97 -52.15
C PHE A 52 31.31 2.81 -50.96
N ILE A 53 32.07 1.72 -50.94
CA ILE A 53 32.93 1.35 -49.81
C ILE A 53 34.36 1.79 -50.13
N TYR A 54 34.95 2.58 -49.24
CA TYR A 54 36.37 2.91 -49.28
C TYR A 54 37.09 2.18 -48.14
N PRO A 55 37.75 1.05 -48.41
CA PRO A 55 38.50 0.34 -47.38
C PRO A 55 39.77 1.10 -47.03
N TYR A 56 40.06 1.19 -45.74
CA TYR A 56 41.30 1.78 -45.22
C TYR A 56 41.82 0.93 -44.06
N THR A 57 43.12 1.01 -43.80
CA THR A 57 43.83 0.24 -42.76
C THR A 57 44.48 1.14 -41.72
N ASN A 58 44.74 2.40 -42.06
CA ASN A 58 45.27 3.38 -41.15
C ASN A 58 44.63 4.75 -41.41
N LYS A 59 44.73 5.64 -40.42
CA LYS A 59 44.18 7.00 -40.51
C LYS A 59 44.85 7.83 -41.61
N GLU A 60 46.13 7.59 -41.88
CA GLU A 60 46.91 8.31 -42.90
C GLU A 60 46.33 8.12 -44.30
N GLN A 61 45.86 6.93 -44.66
CA GLN A 61 45.24 6.65 -45.97
C GLN A 61 44.01 7.51 -46.28
N ILE A 62 43.21 7.87 -45.27
CA ILE A 62 42.07 8.76 -45.49
C ILE A 62 42.49 10.23 -45.50
N LEU A 63 43.52 10.60 -44.74
CA LEU A 63 44.10 11.94 -44.81
C LEU A 63 44.72 12.19 -46.20
N ASP A 64 45.34 11.18 -46.78
CA ASP A 64 45.85 11.20 -48.15
C ASP A 64 44.69 11.29 -49.16
N LEU A 65 43.58 10.55 -48.94
CA LEU A 65 42.37 10.68 -49.77
C LEU A 65 41.80 12.11 -49.76
N PHE A 66 41.75 12.74 -48.60
CA PHE A 66 41.29 14.13 -48.46
C PHE A 66 42.26 15.13 -49.10
N HIS A 67 43.56 14.82 -49.11
CA HIS A 67 44.57 15.63 -49.79
C HIS A 67 44.44 15.51 -51.31
N ASP A 68 44.31 14.29 -51.83
CA ASP A 68 44.25 14.02 -53.28
C ASP A 68 42.91 14.43 -53.89
N ASN A 69 41.84 14.44 -53.10
CA ASN A 69 40.51 14.87 -53.51
C ASN A 69 39.87 15.75 -52.42
N TYR A 70 40.20 17.04 -52.44
CA TYR A 70 39.78 18.04 -51.45
C TYR A 70 38.25 18.15 -51.28
N GLU A 71 37.46 17.75 -52.28
CA GLU A 71 36.00 17.68 -52.20
C GLU A 71 35.52 16.69 -51.13
N TYR A 72 36.22 15.57 -50.92
CA TYR A 72 35.85 14.56 -49.91
C TYR A 72 36.02 15.08 -48.48
N ALA A 73 36.98 15.97 -48.23
CA ALA A 73 37.15 16.61 -46.93
C ALA A 73 35.91 17.43 -46.56
N ALA A 74 35.47 18.29 -47.47
CA ALA A 74 34.28 19.11 -47.25
C ALA A 74 32.99 18.27 -47.24
N LEU A 75 32.89 17.23 -48.07
CA LEU A 75 31.75 16.30 -48.05
C LEU A 75 31.67 15.53 -46.72
N SER A 76 32.81 15.18 -46.11
CA SER A 76 32.86 14.52 -44.80
C SER A 76 32.35 15.43 -43.69
N ILE A 77 32.81 16.69 -43.68
CA ILE A 77 32.32 17.71 -42.74
C ILE A 77 30.82 17.97 -42.95
N THR A 78 30.38 18.08 -44.20
CA THR A 78 28.97 18.29 -44.57
C THR A 78 28.09 17.12 -44.12
N SER A 79 28.56 15.88 -44.34
CA SER A 79 27.86 14.66 -43.92
C SER A 79 27.74 14.60 -42.39
N LEU A 80 28.85 14.85 -41.68
CA LEU A 80 28.86 14.88 -40.21
C LEU A 80 27.96 15.97 -39.63
N SER A 81 27.98 17.15 -40.23
CA SER A 81 27.15 18.27 -39.80
C SER A 81 25.68 17.96 -40.05
N THR A 82 25.35 17.30 -41.17
CA THR A 82 23.99 16.80 -41.45
C THR A 82 23.55 15.76 -40.43
N LEU A 83 24.41 14.80 -40.07
CA LEU A 83 24.13 13.81 -39.03
C LEU A 83 23.95 14.49 -37.66
N LEU A 84 24.76 15.50 -37.33
CA LEU A 84 24.64 16.29 -36.10
C LEU A 84 23.32 17.05 -36.05
N THR A 85 22.90 17.70 -37.14
CA THR A 85 21.60 18.37 -37.22
C THR A 85 20.46 17.38 -37.04
N LYS A 86 20.49 16.23 -37.73
CA LYS A 86 19.45 15.19 -37.58
C LYS A 86 19.44 14.60 -36.16
N ALA A 87 20.59 14.39 -35.54
CA ALA A 87 20.70 13.93 -34.16
C ALA A 87 20.21 14.96 -33.14
N SER A 88 20.48 16.25 -33.36
CA SER A 88 19.95 17.34 -32.53
C SER A 88 18.42 17.42 -32.60
N ILE A 89 17.84 17.22 -33.79
CA ILE A 89 16.38 17.12 -33.95
C ILE A 89 15.84 15.90 -33.20
N ALA A 90 16.52 14.74 -33.28
CA ALA A 90 16.12 13.53 -32.55
C ALA A 90 16.21 13.72 -31.03
N LEU A 91 17.24 14.42 -30.53
CA LEU A 91 17.36 14.81 -29.13
C LEU A 91 16.16 15.66 -28.70
N SER A 92 15.87 16.75 -29.42
CA SER A 92 14.75 17.64 -29.10
C SER A 92 13.40 16.91 -29.10
N LYS A 93 13.21 15.94 -30.00
CA LYS A 93 12.03 15.08 -30.00
C LYS A 93 11.98 14.16 -28.79
N SER A 94 13.11 13.54 -28.44
CA SER A 94 13.23 12.64 -27.29
C SER A 94 12.98 13.38 -25.97
N GLU A 95 13.51 14.60 -25.82
CA GLU A 95 13.25 15.48 -24.69
C GLU A 95 11.76 15.82 -24.56
N LYS A 96 11.09 16.18 -25.67
CA LYS A 96 9.64 16.44 -25.67
C LYS A 96 8.82 15.21 -25.26
N TRP A 97 9.23 14.02 -25.72
CA TRP A 97 8.59 12.77 -25.34
C TRP A 97 8.75 12.49 -23.85
N MET A 98 9.96 12.62 -23.34
CA MET A 98 10.28 12.49 -21.92
C MET A 98 9.44 13.47 -21.07
N GLU A 99 9.43 14.75 -21.42
CA GLU A 99 8.64 15.78 -20.74
C GLU A 99 7.13 15.46 -20.76
N MET A 100 6.60 15.05 -21.89
CA MET A 100 5.19 14.69 -22.03
C MET A 100 4.81 13.50 -21.12
N LEU A 101 5.65 12.46 -21.06
CA LEU A 101 5.43 11.29 -20.21
C LEU A 101 5.54 11.64 -18.73
N ALA A 102 6.53 12.45 -18.34
CA ALA A 102 6.67 12.95 -16.98
C ALA A 102 5.45 13.76 -16.55
N GLN A 103 4.99 14.69 -17.39
CA GLN A 103 3.78 15.47 -17.14
C GLN A 103 2.53 14.59 -17.01
N LEU A 104 2.41 13.55 -17.83
CA LEU A 104 1.30 12.61 -17.73
C LEU A 104 1.34 11.85 -16.40
N ALA A 105 2.49 11.31 -16.01
CA ALA A 105 2.67 10.62 -14.73
C ALA A 105 2.32 11.53 -13.54
N ASN A 106 2.78 12.79 -13.55
CA ASN A 106 2.49 13.77 -12.49
C ASN A 106 1.01 14.15 -12.42
N LYS A 107 0.36 14.34 -13.58
CA LYS A 107 -1.07 14.63 -13.63
C LYS A 107 -1.89 13.45 -13.09
N LEU A 108 -1.49 12.22 -13.42
CA LEU A 108 -2.14 11.01 -12.93
C LEU A 108 -1.93 10.82 -11.43
N SER A 109 -0.72 11.05 -10.91
CA SER A 109 -0.45 10.97 -9.47
C SER A 109 -1.26 11.99 -8.68
N PHE A 110 -1.29 13.25 -9.13
CA PHE A 110 -2.12 14.27 -8.50
C PHE A 110 -3.60 13.91 -8.55
N SER A 111 -4.09 13.42 -9.71
CA SER A 111 -5.48 12.99 -9.86
C SER A 111 -5.81 11.83 -8.92
N PHE A 112 -4.89 10.86 -8.77
CA PHE A 112 -5.02 9.75 -7.85
C PHE A 112 -5.20 10.24 -6.41
N TRP A 113 -4.26 11.05 -5.89
CA TRP A 113 -4.34 11.56 -4.51
C TRP A 113 -5.55 12.46 -4.30
N SER A 114 -5.89 13.30 -5.29
CA SER A 114 -7.06 14.17 -5.21
C SER A 114 -8.37 13.39 -5.18
N ILE A 115 -8.54 12.37 -6.03
CA ILE A 115 -9.72 11.49 -6.01
C ILE A 115 -9.77 10.71 -4.71
N ARG A 116 -8.62 10.19 -4.25
CA ARG A 116 -8.52 9.45 -3.00
C ARG A 116 -8.95 10.28 -1.80
N ASP A 117 -8.38 11.47 -1.62
CA ASP A 117 -8.62 12.31 -0.46
C ASP A 117 -10.02 12.95 -0.50
N ARG A 118 -10.54 13.34 -1.67
CA ARG A 118 -11.92 13.86 -1.82
C ARG A 118 -12.99 12.82 -1.49
N ASN A 119 -12.77 11.57 -1.87
CA ASN A 119 -13.72 10.47 -1.63
C ASN A 119 -13.39 9.69 -0.35
N HIS A 120 -12.50 10.21 0.50
CA HIS A 120 -12.09 9.59 1.77
C HIS A 120 -11.65 8.12 1.65
N LEU A 121 -11.03 7.77 0.52
CA LEU A 121 -10.58 6.41 0.23
C LEU A 121 -9.28 6.12 0.99
N THR A 122 -9.11 4.87 1.39
CA THR A 122 -7.99 4.41 2.23
C THR A 122 -6.92 3.66 1.45
N TYR A 123 -7.09 3.53 0.13
CA TYR A 123 -6.13 2.87 -0.75
C TYR A 123 -4.71 3.47 -0.61
N THR A 124 -3.76 2.63 -0.22
CA THR A 124 -2.33 2.95 -0.27
C THR A 124 -1.74 2.40 -1.56
N PRO A 125 -1.14 3.24 -2.41
CA PRO A 125 -0.59 2.78 -3.68
C PRO A 125 0.60 1.83 -3.44
N VAL A 126 0.70 0.82 -4.29
CA VAL A 126 1.79 -0.17 -4.25
C VAL A 126 3.05 0.39 -4.91
N THR A 127 2.89 1.34 -5.85
CA THR A 127 4.01 1.92 -6.58
C THR A 127 4.81 2.93 -5.75
N ASN A 128 6.15 2.82 -5.82
CA ASN A 128 7.06 3.79 -5.21
C ASN A 128 6.81 5.21 -5.74
N TYR A 129 6.55 5.35 -7.05
CA TYR A 129 6.27 6.65 -7.67
C TYR A 129 5.11 7.39 -7.00
N LEU A 130 3.99 6.69 -6.77
CA LEU A 130 2.85 7.32 -6.09
C LEU A 130 3.17 7.61 -4.62
N ASN A 131 3.83 6.68 -3.91
CA ASN A 131 4.23 6.90 -2.52
C ASN A 131 5.12 8.13 -2.34
N GLU A 132 6.10 8.34 -3.23
CA GLU A 132 6.95 9.55 -3.23
C GLU A 132 6.14 10.81 -3.56
N SER A 133 5.23 10.73 -4.53
CA SER A 133 4.36 11.86 -4.90
C SER A 133 3.41 12.32 -3.79
N SER A 134 3.17 11.49 -2.76
CA SER A 134 2.30 11.82 -1.62
C SER A 134 2.80 13.05 -0.85
N ASN A 135 4.11 13.15 -0.65
CA ASN A 135 4.73 14.26 0.07
C ASN A 135 4.48 15.60 -0.66
N TYR A 136 4.66 15.60 -1.98
CA TYR A 136 4.45 16.78 -2.82
C TYR A 136 2.97 17.21 -2.86
N PHE A 137 2.05 16.24 -2.85
CA PHE A 137 0.62 16.51 -2.78
C PHE A 137 0.22 17.19 -1.45
N GLN A 138 0.76 16.72 -0.32
CA GLN A 138 0.48 17.30 1.01
C GLN A 138 1.01 18.73 1.16
N GLU A 139 2.11 19.06 0.49
CA GLU A 139 2.68 20.41 0.46
C GLU A 139 1.93 21.39 -0.45
N GLY A 140 0.90 20.92 -1.18
CA GLY A 140 0.11 21.75 -2.10
C GLY A 140 0.89 22.20 -3.33
N GLN A 141 1.98 21.53 -3.68
CA GLN A 141 2.76 21.84 -4.89
C GLN A 141 1.99 21.37 -6.13
N LEU A 142 1.89 22.24 -7.15
CA LEU A 142 1.26 21.91 -8.44
C LEU A 142 2.05 20.79 -9.17
N PRO A 143 1.42 20.05 -10.11
CA PRO A 143 2.01 18.91 -10.81
C PRO A 143 3.29 19.19 -11.65
N ASP A 144 3.70 20.46 -11.78
CA ASP A 144 4.75 20.89 -12.69
C ASP A 144 6.19 20.72 -12.14
N TYR A 145 6.37 20.24 -10.90
CA TYR A 145 7.65 20.36 -10.18
C TYR A 145 8.17 19.07 -9.50
N LEU A 146 7.94 17.89 -10.05
CA LEU A 146 8.95 16.84 -9.83
C LEU A 146 10.14 17.23 -10.71
N GLU A 147 11.23 17.69 -10.08
CA GLU A 147 12.47 18.00 -10.78
C GLU A 147 12.85 16.79 -11.63
N LEU A 148 12.85 16.97 -12.95
CA LEU A 148 13.35 15.95 -13.86
C LEU A 148 14.82 15.71 -13.50
N GLU A 149 15.19 14.47 -13.24
CA GLU A 149 16.59 14.04 -13.12
C GLU A 149 17.27 14.04 -14.52
N TYR A 150 17.16 15.15 -15.25
CA TYR A 150 17.70 15.35 -16.58
C TYR A 150 18.40 16.70 -16.67
N ALA A 151 19.69 16.67 -17.03
CA ALA A 151 20.45 17.88 -17.30
C ALA A 151 20.44 18.16 -18.81
N PRO A 152 19.80 19.25 -19.28
CA PRO A 152 19.81 19.59 -20.69
C PRO A 152 21.22 19.96 -21.17
N ILE A 153 21.44 19.90 -22.49
CA ILE A 153 22.72 20.31 -23.08
C ILE A 153 23.12 21.71 -22.60
N ASN A 154 24.39 21.84 -22.22
CA ASN A 154 24.93 23.11 -21.77
C ASN A 154 25.04 24.13 -22.93
N GLU A 155 25.22 25.40 -22.56
CA GLU A 155 25.31 26.50 -23.52
C GLU A 155 26.47 26.34 -24.51
N ALA A 156 27.58 25.74 -24.08
CA ALA A 156 28.74 25.51 -24.94
C ALA A 156 28.42 24.56 -26.10
N VAL A 157 27.59 23.54 -25.88
CA VAL A 157 27.14 22.62 -26.93
C VAL A 157 26.15 23.32 -27.87
N LYS A 158 25.24 24.15 -27.36
CA LYS A 158 24.29 24.92 -28.18
C LYS A 158 25.00 25.86 -29.16
N VAL A 159 25.99 26.61 -28.68
CA VAL A 159 26.81 27.49 -29.54
C VAL A 159 27.51 26.69 -30.65
N LYS A 160 27.97 25.47 -30.36
CA LYS A 160 28.56 24.59 -31.40
C LYS A 160 27.52 24.15 -32.42
N LEU A 161 26.30 23.80 -32.00
CA LEU A 161 25.22 23.44 -32.93
C LEU A 161 24.89 24.60 -33.87
N GLU A 162 24.74 25.82 -33.35
CA GLU A 162 24.50 27.02 -34.14
C GLU A 162 25.64 27.28 -35.15
N TYR A 163 26.89 27.11 -34.70
CA TYR A 163 28.06 27.24 -35.57
C TYR A 163 28.00 26.27 -36.76
N TYR A 164 27.70 25.00 -36.53
CA TYR A 164 27.64 24.00 -37.61
C TYR A 164 26.39 24.16 -38.51
N GLU A 165 25.29 24.69 -37.97
CA GLU A 165 24.12 25.08 -38.78
C GLU A 165 24.46 26.23 -39.74
N HIS A 166 25.14 27.27 -39.26
CA HIS A 166 25.62 28.36 -40.11
C HIS A 166 26.66 27.88 -41.13
N LEU A 167 27.56 26.98 -40.73
CA LEU A 167 28.53 26.35 -41.63
C LEU A 167 27.81 25.61 -42.77
N MET A 168 26.73 24.88 -42.46
CA MET A 168 25.95 24.15 -43.47
C MET A 168 25.30 25.06 -44.50
N ASN A 169 24.87 26.25 -44.08
CA ASN A 169 24.23 27.26 -44.93
C ASN A 169 25.20 28.02 -45.86
N MET A 170 26.51 27.84 -45.71
CA MET A 170 27.50 28.42 -46.63
C MET A 170 27.42 27.79 -48.04
N ALA A 171 27.81 28.57 -49.05
CA ALA A 171 27.92 28.08 -50.42
C ALA A 171 28.90 26.89 -50.51
N ALA A 172 28.58 25.92 -51.36
CA ALA A 172 29.39 24.69 -51.48
C ALA A 172 30.85 25.00 -51.87
N GLU A 173 31.05 25.95 -52.78
CA GLU A 173 32.37 26.39 -53.24
C GLU A 173 33.24 26.96 -52.11
N ASP A 174 32.65 27.76 -51.21
CA ASP A 174 33.36 28.30 -50.05
C ASP A 174 33.78 27.21 -49.07
N LYS A 175 32.90 26.22 -48.84
CA LYS A 175 33.21 25.05 -48.00
C LYS A 175 34.32 24.20 -48.60
N PHE A 176 34.26 23.93 -49.91
CA PHE A 176 35.31 23.19 -50.62
C PHE A 176 36.66 23.88 -50.53
N ASN A 177 36.70 25.19 -50.77
CA ASN A 177 37.92 25.98 -50.69
C ASN A 177 38.45 26.03 -49.25
N PHE A 178 37.60 26.23 -48.26
CA PHE A 178 38.01 26.32 -46.85
C PHE A 178 38.58 24.99 -46.34
N PHE A 179 37.83 23.90 -46.43
CA PHE A 179 38.27 22.59 -45.92
C PHE A 179 39.33 21.93 -46.80
N GLY A 180 39.38 22.28 -48.09
CA GLY A 180 40.45 21.85 -49.00
C GLY A 180 41.78 22.56 -48.79
N SER A 181 41.78 23.77 -48.21
CA SER A 181 42.99 24.57 -48.04
C SER A 181 43.93 24.10 -46.91
N SER A 182 43.42 23.35 -45.93
CA SER A 182 44.21 22.93 -44.76
C SER A 182 43.70 21.62 -44.14
N ASN A 183 44.51 20.58 -44.25
CA ASN A 183 44.26 19.29 -43.60
C ASN A 183 44.10 19.41 -42.08
N TYR A 184 44.86 20.33 -41.45
CA TYR A 184 44.76 20.55 -40.01
C TYR A 184 43.38 21.11 -39.62
N MET A 185 42.86 22.07 -40.39
CA MET A 185 41.53 22.63 -40.13
C MET A 185 40.45 21.58 -40.27
N THR A 186 40.50 20.76 -41.32
CA THR A 186 39.57 19.65 -41.54
C THR A 186 39.62 18.64 -40.40
N GLN A 187 40.81 18.23 -39.96
CA GLN A 187 40.95 17.31 -38.82
C GLN A 187 40.38 17.88 -37.53
N PHE A 188 40.65 19.15 -37.24
CA PHE A 188 40.14 19.82 -36.05
C PHE A 188 38.61 19.89 -36.05
N HIS A 189 38.00 20.36 -37.15
CA HIS A 189 36.54 20.44 -37.27
C HIS A 189 35.89 19.06 -37.22
N THR A 190 36.51 18.06 -37.84
CA THR A 190 36.01 16.68 -37.79
C THR A 190 36.01 16.17 -36.36
N LYS A 191 37.11 16.34 -35.62
CA LYS A 191 37.20 15.90 -34.22
C LYS A 191 36.16 16.60 -33.33
N GLU A 192 36.00 17.92 -33.46
CA GLU A 192 35.01 18.68 -32.69
C GLU A 192 33.56 18.28 -33.03
N LEU A 193 33.25 18.03 -34.32
CA LEU A 193 31.95 17.52 -34.76
C LEU A 193 31.64 16.18 -34.10
N ILE A 194 32.61 15.26 -34.09
CA ILE A 194 32.45 13.92 -33.52
C ILE A 194 32.15 14.00 -32.03
N GLN A 195 32.92 14.80 -31.28
CA GLN A 195 32.72 14.96 -29.84
C GLN A 195 31.35 15.59 -29.53
N THR A 196 30.95 16.58 -30.33
CA THR A 196 29.63 17.22 -30.19
C THR A 196 28.52 16.22 -30.49
N LEU A 197 28.66 15.43 -31.56
CA LEU A 197 27.72 14.37 -31.94
C LEU A 197 27.58 13.31 -30.86
N GLN A 198 28.69 12.82 -30.29
CA GLN A 198 28.68 11.87 -29.18
C GLN A 198 27.95 12.42 -27.95
N THR A 199 28.14 13.71 -27.65
CA THR A 199 27.44 14.38 -26.55
C THR A 199 25.92 14.40 -26.79
N ILE A 200 25.49 14.79 -28.00
CA ILE A 200 24.08 14.80 -28.39
C ILE A 200 23.47 13.40 -28.30
N LEU A 201 24.17 12.37 -28.80
CA LEU A 201 23.69 10.99 -28.74
C LEU A 201 23.61 10.47 -27.30
N SER A 202 24.54 10.85 -26.44
CA SER A 202 24.50 10.50 -25.01
C SER A 202 23.24 11.06 -24.34
N HIS A 203 22.93 12.35 -24.54
CA HIS A 203 21.71 12.96 -23.99
C HIS A 203 20.44 12.40 -24.65
N THR A 204 20.49 12.04 -25.93
CA THR A 204 19.34 11.40 -26.60
C THR A 204 19.01 10.06 -25.94
N LYS A 205 20.04 9.25 -25.67
CA LYS A 205 19.89 7.96 -24.97
C LYS A 205 19.38 8.14 -23.54
N GLU A 206 19.89 9.14 -22.84
CA GLU A 206 19.45 9.48 -21.49
C GLU A 206 17.98 9.91 -21.45
N ALA A 207 17.57 10.83 -22.34
CA ALA A 207 16.20 11.29 -22.46
C ALA A 207 15.22 10.13 -22.79
N LEU A 208 15.59 9.26 -23.74
CA LEU A 208 14.78 8.07 -24.07
C LEU A 208 14.67 7.11 -22.88
N SER A 209 15.77 6.82 -22.18
CA SER A 209 15.77 5.94 -21.02
C SER A 209 14.92 6.49 -19.87
N ILE A 210 14.98 7.80 -19.61
CA ILE A 210 14.11 8.45 -18.62
C ILE A 210 12.64 8.38 -19.08
N GLY A 211 12.38 8.62 -20.36
CA GLY A 211 11.04 8.45 -20.96
C GLY A 211 10.47 7.04 -20.72
N GLU A 212 11.25 5.99 -20.98
CA GLU A 212 10.84 4.60 -20.73
C GLU A 212 10.53 4.33 -19.25
N LYS A 213 11.32 4.89 -18.32
CA LYS A 213 11.04 4.78 -16.88
C LYS A 213 9.71 5.40 -16.50
N TYR A 214 9.40 6.60 -17.03
CA TYR A 214 8.10 7.23 -16.81
C TYR A 214 6.97 6.43 -17.44
N PHE A 215 7.16 5.91 -18.67
CA PHE A 215 6.17 5.05 -19.31
C PHE A 215 5.90 3.79 -18.48
N SER A 216 6.95 3.11 -18.00
CA SER A 216 6.84 1.93 -17.13
C SER A 216 6.12 2.25 -15.80
N SER A 217 6.34 3.45 -15.26
CA SER A 217 5.63 3.92 -14.07
C SER A 217 4.13 4.14 -14.34
N ILE A 218 3.77 4.59 -15.55
CA ILE A 218 2.38 4.76 -15.97
C ILE A 218 1.72 3.40 -16.22
N TYR A 219 2.35 2.54 -17.02
CA TYR A 219 1.84 1.23 -17.41
C TYR A 219 2.97 0.21 -17.57
N LEU A 220 2.84 -0.91 -16.86
CA LEU A 220 3.67 -2.09 -17.01
C LEU A 220 2.78 -3.33 -16.94
N GLY A 221 2.82 -4.17 -17.98
CA GLY A 221 1.97 -5.35 -18.08
C GLY A 221 2.20 -6.32 -16.91
N GLY A 222 1.13 -6.64 -16.17
CA GLY A 222 1.20 -7.58 -15.03
C GLY A 222 1.96 -7.11 -13.77
N GLU A 223 2.54 -5.91 -13.77
CA GLU A 223 3.36 -5.38 -12.67
C GLU A 223 2.76 -4.11 -12.03
N PRO A 224 3.14 -3.76 -10.79
CA PRO A 224 2.62 -2.58 -10.11
C PRO A 224 3.05 -1.29 -10.84
N CYS A 225 2.07 -0.56 -11.36
CA CYS A 225 2.19 0.73 -12.03
C CYS A 225 1.00 1.65 -11.64
N ILE A 226 1.06 2.93 -12.00
CA ILE A 226 -0.02 3.91 -11.71
C ILE A 226 -1.36 3.40 -12.26
N PHE A 227 -1.38 2.79 -13.45
CA PHE A 227 -2.58 2.18 -14.01
C PHE A 227 -3.20 1.12 -13.10
N THR A 228 -2.39 0.22 -12.53
CA THR A 228 -2.88 -0.81 -11.58
C THR A 228 -3.36 -0.22 -10.26
N ASP A 229 -2.71 0.85 -9.77
CA ASP A 229 -3.13 1.55 -8.57
C ASP A 229 -4.46 2.29 -8.78
N LEU A 230 -4.68 2.91 -9.95
CA LEU A 230 -5.96 3.51 -10.32
C LEU A 230 -7.08 2.46 -10.45
N LEU A 231 -6.76 1.28 -11.00
CA LEU A 231 -7.68 0.14 -11.04
C LEU A 231 -8.11 -0.30 -9.63
N ASN A 232 -7.16 -0.38 -8.70
CA ASN A 232 -7.44 -0.75 -7.32
C ASN A 232 -8.25 0.33 -6.60
N LEU A 233 -7.94 1.61 -6.85
CA LEU A 233 -8.73 2.74 -6.36
C LEU A 233 -10.18 2.70 -6.89
N LEU A 234 -10.37 2.36 -8.17
CA LEU A 234 -11.69 2.19 -8.77
C LEU A 234 -12.46 1.03 -8.13
N ASN A 235 -11.78 -0.09 -7.88
CA ASN A 235 -12.37 -1.22 -7.17
C ASN A 235 -12.76 -0.85 -5.73
N GLU A 236 -11.99 0.02 -5.07
CA GLU A 236 -12.31 0.55 -3.74
C GLU A 236 -13.51 1.51 -3.77
N MET A 237 -13.57 2.44 -4.74
CA MET A 237 -14.75 3.29 -4.94
C MET A 237 -16.02 2.47 -5.16
N ARG A 238 -15.93 1.39 -5.95
CA ARG A 238 -17.05 0.45 -6.16
C ARG A 238 -17.46 -0.27 -4.87
N ARG A 239 -16.51 -0.58 -3.98
CA ARG A 239 -16.82 -1.22 -2.68
C ARG A 239 -17.54 -0.27 -1.72
N PHE A 240 -17.31 1.04 -1.84
CA PHE A 240 -17.90 2.06 -0.98
C PHE A 240 -19.12 2.77 -1.60
N ASP A 241 -19.58 2.34 -2.78
CA ASP A 241 -20.69 2.94 -3.54
C ASP A 241 -20.50 4.46 -3.82
N GLU A 242 -19.23 4.88 -3.89
CA GLU A 242 -18.82 6.23 -4.29
C GLU A 242 -18.94 6.39 -5.81
N ASN A 243 -19.33 7.57 -6.29
CA ASN A 243 -19.56 7.78 -7.73
C ASN A 243 -18.24 7.62 -8.53
N PRO A 244 -18.07 6.54 -9.32
CA PRO A 244 -16.80 6.26 -9.97
C PRO A 244 -16.65 6.99 -11.32
N GLN A 245 -17.62 7.82 -11.74
CA GLN A 245 -17.62 8.40 -13.10
C GLN A 245 -16.36 9.21 -13.43
N GLU A 246 -15.84 10.01 -12.50
CA GLU A 246 -14.62 10.79 -12.72
C GLU A 246 -13.42 9.88 -12.97
N LEU A 247 -13.27 8.82 -12.17
CA LEU A 247 -12.18 7.86 -12.29
C LEU A 247 -12.32 6.94 -13.51
N LEU A 248 -13.54 6.51 -13.84
CA LEU A 248 -13.83 5.76 -15.08
C LEU A 248 -13.46 6.58 -16.32
N GLN A 249 -13.83 7.85 -16.37
CA GLN A 249 -13.46 8.75 -17.46
C GLN A 249 -11.94 8.96 -17.54
N LEU A 250 -11.28 9.10 -16.39
CA LEU A 250 -9.82 9.21 -16.33
C LEU A 250 -9.15 7.96 -16.89
N MET A 251 -9.63 6.78 -16.49
CA MET A 251 -9.10 5.50 -16.96
C MET A 251 -9.35 5.24 -18.45
N ASP A 252 -10.54 5.56 -18.96
CA ASP A 252 -10.84 5.42 -20.39
C ASP A 252 -9.95 6.33 -21.24
N ARG A 253 -9.64 7.54 -20.76
CA ARG A 253 -8.66 8.43 -21.40
C ARG A 253 -7.25 7.87 -21.31
N LEU A 254 -6.88 7.31 -20.16
CA LEU A 254 -5.55 6.74 -19.94
C LEU A 254 -5.29 5.55 -20.87
N ILE A 255 -6.26 4.65 -21.06
CA ILE A 255 -6.14 3.52 -21.99
C ILE A 255 -5.89 4.01 -23.42
N LYS A 256 -6.62 5.03 -23.87
CA LYS A 256 -6.41 5.63 -25.20
C LYS A 256 -5.03 6.26 -25.30
N ASN A 257 -4.63 7.05 -24.30
CA ASN A 257 -3.31 7.68 -24.29
C ASN A 257 -2.19 6.63 -24.34
N ILE A 258 -2.28 5.54 -23.58
CA ILE A 258 -1.28 4.46 -23.59
C ILE A 258 -1.18 3.83 -24.99
N ALA A 259 -2.32 3.54 -25.62
CA ALA A 259 -2.36 2.98 -26.97
C ALA A 259 -1.79 3.95 -28.02
N ASP A 260 -2.19 5.23 -27.96
CA ASP A 260 -1.71 6.27 -28.87
C ASP A 260 -0.20 6.50 -28.69
N ILE A 261 0.30 6.50 -27.45
CA ILE A 261 1.74 6.57 -27.15
C ILE A 261 2.46 5.39 -27.77
N ALA A 262 1.98 4.16 -27.56
CA ALA A 262 2.62 2.96 -28.10
C ALA A 262 2.69 2.98 -29.64
N ILE A 263 1.61 3.37 -30.31
CA ILE A 263 1.57 3.49 -31.78
C ILE A 263 2.54 4.57 -32.25
N ASN A 264 2.47 5.78 -31.67
CA ASN A 264 3.33 6.88 -32.08
C ASN A 264 4.81 6.57 -31.83
N PHE A 265 5.12 5.87 -30.75
CA PHE A 265 6.49 5.48 -30.41
C PHE A 265 7.03 4.40 -31.36
N GLN A 266 6.21 3.41 -31.71
CA GLN A 266 6.54 2.41 -32.73
C GLN A 266 6.74 3.08 -34.11
N ASP A 267 5.85 3.97 -34.52
CA ASP A 267 5.92 4.64 -35.83
C ASP A 267 7.14 5.58 -35.93
N GLU A 268 7.47 6.29 -34.86
CA GLU A 268 8.57 7.24 -34.83
C GLU A 268 9.93 6.56 -34.65
N TYR A 269 10.04 5.61 -33.70
CA TYR A 269 11.30 5.01 -33.27
C TYR A 269 11.49 3.53 -33.68
N ASP A 270 10.53 2.90 -34.37
CA ASP A 270 10.55 1.47 -34.72
C ASP A 270 10.82 0.56 -33.48
N TYR A 271 10.31 0.99 -32.32
CA TYR A 271 10.57 0.36 -31.02
C TYR A 271 9.27 -0.06 -30.35
N ASP A 272 9.19 -1.34 -29.98
CA ASP A 272 8.03 -1.93 -29.32
C ASP A 272 8.15 -1.75 -27.80
N LEU A 273 7.24 -0.95 -27.24
CA LEU A 273 7.11 -0.75 -25.78
C LEU A 273 6.53 -1.98 -25.04
N GLN A 274 6.41 -3.14 -25.71
CA GLN A 274 5.96 -4.42 -25.17
C GLN A 274 4.58 -4.34 -24.52
N LEU A 275 3.64 -3.70 -25.22
CA LEU A 275 2.31 -3.45 -24.68
C LEU A 275 1.50 -4.75 -24.58
N ASP A 276 1.04 -5.12 -23.37
CA ASP A 276 0.02 -6.18 -23.22
C ASP A 276 -1.36 -5.65 -23.64
N ILE A 277 -1.59 -5.68 -24.95
CA ILE A 277 -2.84 -5.26 -25.58
C ILE A 277 -4.02 -6.12 -25.07
N ALA A 278 -3.79 -7.42 -24.79
CA ALA A 278 -4.85 -8.31 -24.33
C ALA A 278 -5.34 -7.90 -22.93
N GLN A 279 -4.43 -7.54 -22.03
CA GLN A 279 -4.75 -7.00 -20.71
C GLN A 279 -5.48 -5.66 -20.81
N LEU A 280 -5.01 -4.74 -21.65
CA LEU A 280 -5.68 -3.44 -21.85
C LEU A 280 -7.09 -3.57 -22.43
N MET A 281 -7.29 -4.45 -23.41
CA MET A 281 -8.62 -4.71 -23.97
C MET A 281 -9.54 -5.35 -22.92
N LYS A 282 -9.05 -6.31 -22.14
CA LYS A 282 -9.80 -6.94 -21.05
C LYS A 282 -10.26 -5.91 -20.04
N VAL A 283 -9.37 -5.01 -19.61
CA VAL A 283 -9.69 -3.94 -18.67
C VAL A 283 -10.67 -2.94 -19.30
N SER A 284 -10.47 -2.53 -20.55
CA SER A 284 -11.40 -1.63 -21.27
C SER A 284 -12.82 -2.22 -21.38
N HIS A 285 -12.92 -3.53 -21.66
CA HIS A 285 -14.21 -4.22 -21.66
C HIS A 285 -14.84 -4.25 -20.28
N GLN A 286 -14.06 -4.56 -19.24
CA GLN A 286 -14.53 -4.48 -17.86
C GLN A 286 -15.07 -3.09 -17.55
N LEU A 287 -14.33 -2.01 -17.82
CA LEU A 287 -14.73 -0.60 -17.63
C LEU A 287 -16.06 -0.24 -18.31
N LYS A 288 -16.32 -0.79 -19.50
CA LYS A 288 -17.61 -0.61 -20.19
C LYS A 288 -18.75 -1.29 -19.47
N ASP A 289 -18.52 -2.47 -18.89
CA ASP A 289 -19.49 -3.15 -18.03
C ASP A 289 -19.75 -2.37 -16.72
N PHE A 290 -18.79 -1.56 -16.22
CA PHE A 290 -19.00 -0.64 -15.08
C PHE A 290 -19.91 0.57 -15.43
N SER A 291 -20.07 0.92 -16.71
CA SER A 291 -20.88 2.08 -17.15
C SER A 291 -22.35 1.75 -17.46
N ALA A 292 -22.71 0.46 -17.53
CA ALA A 292 -24.07 0.01 -17.76
C ALA A 292 -24.84 -0.14 -16.43
N PRO A 293 -26.14 0.23 -16.36
CA PRO A 293 -26.95 -0.07 -15.19
C PRO A 293 -27.00 -1.60 -15.00
N SER A 294 -26.51 -2.05 -13.84
CA SER A 294 -26.26 -3.46 -13.53
C SER A 294 -27.43 -4.37 -13.92
N LYS A 295 -27.20 -5.25 -14.90
CA LYS A 295 -27.87 -6.55 -14.99
C LYS A 295 -26.92 -7.60 -14.44
N THR A 296 -27.39 -8.23 -13.37
CA THR A 296 -26.81 -9.37 -12.66
C THR A 296 -26.29 -10.49 -13.57
N LYS A 297 -25.06 -10.95 -13.31
CA LYS A 297 -24.57 -12.34 -13.50
C LYS A 297 -23.44 -12.57 -12.48
N THR A 298 -23.69 -13.16 -11.31
CA THR A 298 -23.53 -14.60 -10.98
C THR A 298 -22.42 -15.35 -11.71
N ASP A 299 -21.39 -15.73 -10.95
CA ASP A 299 -20.79 -17.07 -11.03
C ASP A 299 -20.35 -17.55 -9.62
N VAL A 300 -21.11 -18.55 -9.16
CA VAL A 300 -20.84 -19.71 -8.30
C VAL A 300 -19.88 -19.60 -7.09
N HIS A 301 -20.49 -19.41 -5.91
CA HIS A 301 -20.23 -20.19 -4.69
C HIS A 301 -21.57 -20.35 -3.93
N PRO A 302 -21.75 -21.37 -3.07
CA PRO A 302 -23.05 -22.01 -2.83
C PRO A 302 -24.06 -21.12 -2.07
N GLU A 303 -25.29 -21.11 -2.57
CA GLU A 303 -26.56 -20.78 -1.93
C GLU A 303 -26.56 -19.85 -0.70
N VAL A 304 -26.62 -18.54 -0.93
CA VAL A 304 -27.29 -17.58 -0.03
C VAL A 304 -28.07 -16.58 -0.88
N HIS A 305 -29.35 -16.40 -0.59
CA HIS A 305 -30.24 -15.47 -1.32
C HIS A 305 -29.73 -14.01 -1.25
N PRO A 306 -29.49 -13.34 -2.39
CA PRO A 306 -29.01 -11.95 -2.38
C PRO A 306 -30.18 -10.98 -2.19
N GLY A 307 -30.12 -10.18 -1.11
CA GLY A 307 -30.80 -8.88 -1.04
C GLY A 307 -31.67 -8.58 0.19
N SER A 308 -31.97 -9.55 1.07
CA SER A 308 -32.78 -9.29 2.28
C SER A 308 -31.97 -9.46 3.55
N ILE A 309 -31.98 -8.47 4.44
CA ILE A 309 -31.51 -8.62 5.82
C ILE A 309 -32.29 -9.79 6.48
N PRO A 310 -31.63 -10.71 7.21
CA PRO A 310 -32.34 -11.77 7.92
C PRO A 310 -33.42 -11.18 8.82
N SER A 311 -34.65 -11.71 8.75
CA SER A 311 -35.80 -11.14 9.49
C SER A 311 -35.59 -11.12 11.02
N GLU A 312 -34.72 -11.97 11.55
CA GLU A 312 -34.28 -11.96 12.94
C GLU A 312 -33.58 -10.64 13.32
N LEU A 313 -32.87 -10.00 12.39
CA LEU A 313 -32.10 -8.76 12.59
C LEU A 313 -32.90 -7.48 12.30
N THR A 314 -34.17 -7.59 11.90
CA THR A 314 -35.02 -6.40 11.78
C THR A 314 -35.31 -5.82 13.16
N ASP A 315 -35.19 -4.51 13.33
CA ASP A 315 -35.37 -3.80 14.60
C ASP A 315 -34.38 -4.27 15.69
N SER A 316 -33.12 -4.47 15.30
CA SER A 316 -32.07 -5.01 16.17
C SER A 316 -31.84 -4.14 17.41
N ALA A 317 -31.79 -2.82 17.22
CA ALA A 317 -31.49 -1.89 18.31
C ALA A 317 -32.56 -1.96 19.40
N GLU A 318 -33.84 -1.98 19.05
CA GLU A 318 -34.93 -2.04 20.02
C GLU A 318 -34.99 -3.40 20.73
N LYS A 319 -34.74 -4.50 20.00
CA LYS A 319 -34.62 -5.85 20.59
C LYS A 319 -33.49 -5.93 21.61
N ILE A 320 -32.32 -5.36 21.30
CA ILE A 320 -31.15 -5.31 22.20
C ILE A 320 -31.45 -4.44 23.44
N ILE A 321 -32.00 -3.24 23.25
CA ILE A 321 -32.36 -2.33 24.35
C ILE A 321 -33.37 -3.01 25.29
N ARG A 322 -34.43 -3.60 24.73
CA ARG A 322 -35.45 -4.30 25.52
C ARG A 322 -34.88 -5.49 26.28
N PHE A 323 -34.01 -6.27 25.65
CA PHE A 323 -33.42 -7.46 26.28
C PHE A 323 -32.41 -7.10 27.39
N SER A 324 -31.73 -5.96 27.27
CA SER A 324 -30.77 -5.46 28.28
C SER A 324 -31.41 -5.02 29.60
N GLU A 325 -32.71 -4.72 29.63
CA GLU A 325 -33.45 -4.26 30.81
C GLU A 325 -32.81 -3.06 31.54
N ILE A 326 -32.10 -2.19 30.81
CA ILE A 326 -31.62 -0.91 31.35
C ILE A 326 -32.80 0.00 31.72
N SER A 327 -32.56 1.01 32.56
CA SER A 327 -33.61 1.95 32.96
C SER A 327 -34.19 2.69 31.75
N LYS A 328 -35.48 3.03 31.82
CA LYS A 328 -36.19 3.72 30.74
C LYS A 328 -35.46 5.00 30.31
N ASP A 329 -34.97 5.78 31.26
CA ASP A 329 -34.22 7.01 30.98
C ASP A 329 -32.94 6.74 30.19
N LYS A 330 -32.19 5.68 30.52
CA LYS A 330 -30.98 5.29 29.79
C LYS A 330 -31.30 4.74 28.41
N ALA A 331 -32.39 3.98 28.27
CA ALA A 331 -32.87 3.50 26.98
C ALA A 331 -33.24 4.67 26.05
N ASP A 332 -33.95 5.67 26.57
CA ASP A 332 -34.34 6.86 25.80
C ASP A 332 -33.12 7.71 25.41
N LEU A 333 -32.14 7.87 26.32
CA LEU A 333 -30.85 8.50 26.00
C LEU A 333 -30.08 7.73 24.93
N PHE A 334 -30.01 6.40 25.02
CA PHE A 334 -29.33 5.57 24.02
C PHE A 334 -29.96 5.70 22.64
N ARG A 335 -31.31 5.64 22.55
CA ARG A 335 -32.03 5.89 21.28
C ARG A 335 -31.74 7.28 20.73
N HIS A 336 -31.70 8.28 21.60
CA HIS A 336 -31.39 9.66 21.22
C HIS A 336 -29.98 9.79 20.65
N TYR A 337 -28.96 9.25 21.32
CA TYR A 337 -27.58 9.27 20.84
C TYR A 337 -27.38 8.45 19.57
N LEU A 338 -28.01 7.29 19.47
CA LEU A 338 -27.97 6.45 18.26
C LEU A 338 -28.58 7.19 17.06
N LYS A 339 -29.69 7.90 17.27
CA LYS A 339 -30.30 8.73 16.23
C LYS A 339 -29.37 9.89 15.82
N GLN A 340 -28.79 10.61 16.79
CA GLN A 340 -27.82 11.67 16.49
C GLN A 340 -26.62 11.13 15.69
N PHE A 341 -26.14 9.91 15.97
CA PHE A 341 -25.08 9.29 15.20
C PHE A 341 -25.48 9.01 13.75
N LYS A 342 -26.70 8.50 13.53
CA LYS A 342 -27.26 8.28 12.19
C LYS A 342 -27.39 9.59 11.41
N ASP A 343 -27.87 10.65 12.07
CA ASP A 343 -28.02 11.97 11.47
C ASP A 343 -26.65 12.60 11.12
N PHE A 344 -25.65 12.42 11.99
CA PHE A 344 -24.25 12.83 11.75
C PHE A 344 -23.65 12.12 10.53
N LYS A 345 -23.88 10.80 10.39
CA LYS A 345 -23.43 10.04 9.22
C LYS A 345 -24.07 10.48 7.91
N ALA A 346 -25.34 10.91 7.94
CA ALA A 346 -26.03 11.38 6.75
C ALA A 346 -25.55 12.77 6.29
N LYS A 347 -25.02 13.59 7.22
CA LYS A 347 -24.48 14.93 6.94
C LYS A 347 -23.25 15.18 7.82
N PRO A 348 -22.03 14.94 7.33
CA PRO A 348 -20.84 15.07 8.15
C PRO A 348 -20.72 16.50 8.70
N GLN A 349 -20.68 16.60 10.03
CA GLN A 349 -20.42 17.84 10.78
C GLN A 349 -19.00 17.81 11.36
N LYS A 350 -18.58 18.83 12.11
CA LYS A 350 -17.24 18.88 12.75
C LYS A 350 -16.97 17.67 13.66
N ASP A 351 -15.72 17.22 13.70
CA ASP A 351 -15.27 16.03 14.45
C ASP A 351 -15.51 16.08 15.96
N ASP A 352 -15.55 17.29 16.56
CA ASP A 352 -15.83 17.48 18.00
C ASP A 352 -17.19 16.89 18.43
N VAL A 353 -18.15 16.82 17.51
CA VAL A 353 -19.49 16.26 17.78
C VAL A 353 -19.43 14.75 17.98
N LEU A 354 -18.61 14.04 17.18
CA LEU A 354 -18.47 12.59 17.26
C LEU A 354 -17.81 12.16 18.57
N SER A 355 -16.77 12.86 19.01
CA SER A 355 -16.07 12.58 20.28
C SER A 355 -17.01 12.75 21.49
N SER A 356 -17.80 13.82 21.52
CA SER A 356 -18.82 14.06 22.56
C SER A 356 -19.91 12.99 22.57
N LEU A 357 -20.38 12.60 21.38
CA LEU A 357 -21.39 11.55 21.23
C LEU A 357 -20.88 10.19 21.70
N SER A 358 -19.65 9.85 21.30
CA SER A 358 -18.96 8.63 21.73
C SER A 358 -18.79 8.58 23.24
N ALA A 359 -18.36 9.68 23.86
CA ALA A 359 -18.22 9.77 25.32
C ALA A 359 -19.57 9.56 26.05
N SER A 360 -20.67 9.99 25.45
CA SER A 360 -22.02 9.88 26.02
C SER A 360 -22.63 8.48 25.86
N ILE A 361 -22.45 7.84 24.70
CA ILE A 361 -23.04 6.52 24.41
C ILE A 361 -22.25 5.36 25.02
N THR A 362 -20.93 5.51 25.15
CA THR A 362 -20.02 4.44 25.60
C THR A 362 -20.39 3.85 26.98
N PRO A 363 -20.67 4.64 28.03
CA PRO A 363 -21.07 4.08 29.32
C PRO A 363 -22.33 3.22 29.25
N ILE A 364 -23.31 3.64 28.45
CA ILE A 364 -24.57 2.91 28.30
C ILE A 364 -24.35 1.62 27.50
N PHE A 365 -23.52 1.66 26.45
CA PHE A 365 -23.16 0.48 25.65
C PHE A 365 -22.56 -0.63 26.51
N PHE A 366 -21.58 -0.32 27.38
CA PHE A 366 -20.94 -1.34 28.23
C PHE A 366 -21.86 -1.85 29.35
N GLU A 367 -22.76 -1.02 29.88
CA GLU A 367 -23.80 -1.49 30.81
C GLU A 367 -24.79 -2.44 30.12
N MET A 368 -25.21 -2.11 28.89
CA MET A 368 -26.01 -3.02 28.07
C MET A 368 -25.26 -4.32 27.79
N TYR A 369 -23.98 -4.25 27.46
CA TYR A 369 -23.14 -5.41 27.22
C TYR A 369 -23.11 -6.35 28.42
N GLU A 370 -22.82 -5.82 29.62
CA GLU A 370 -22.79 -6.62 30.86
C GLU A 370 -24.12 -7.35 31.09
N ARG A 371 -25.25 -6.64 30.97
CA ARG A 371 -26.57 -7.22 31.25
C ARG A 371 -26.97 -8.27 30.22
N ILE A 372 -26.73 -7.99 28.94
CA ILE A 372 -27.01 -8.93 27.85
C ILE A 372 -26.15 -10.19 28.02
N PHE A 373 -24.85 -10.04 28.30
CA PHE A 373 -23.97 -11.18 28.54
C PHE A 373 -24.44 -12.08 29.70
N LYS A 374 -24.80 -11.47 30.86
CA LYS A 374 -25.33 -12.23 32.01
C LYS A 374 -26.58 -13.02 31.63
N ARG A 375 -27.53 -12.36 30.99
CA ARG A 375 -28.81 -12.93 30.60
C ARG A 375 -28.67 -14.03 29.54
N VAL A 376 -27.87 -13.80 28.49
CA VAL A 376 -27.57 -14.81 27.46
C VAL A 376 -26.96 -16.06 28.11
N SER A 377 -26.06 -15.88 29.08
CA SER A 377 -25.43 -17.00 29.81
C SER A 377 -26.40 -17.74 30.74
N GLU A 378 -27.35 -17.04 31.36
CA GLU A 378 -28.33 -17.63 32.28
C GLU A 378 -29.47 -18.34 31.54
N GLU A 379 -29.92 -17.77 30.42
CA GLU A 379 -31.01 -18.30 29.60
C GLU A 379 -30.52 -19.30 28.53
N ASN A 380 -29.19 -19.51 28.39
CA ASN A 380 -28.57 -20.27 27.30
C ASN A 380 -29.10 -19.85 25.91
N ASN A 381 -29.21 -18.54 25.70
CA ASN A 381 -29.85 -17.98 24.51
C ASN A 381 -28.96 -18.16 23.27
N THR A 382 -29.49 -18.77 22.23
CA THR A 382 -28.78 -19.05 20.96
C THR A 382 -29.17 -18.10 19.83
N SER A 383 -29.81 -16.96 20.12
CA SER A 383 -30.18 -15.99 19.09
C SER A 383 -28.94 -15.36 18.48
N LYS A 384 -28.93 -15.31 17.14
CA LYS A 384 -27.80 -14.79 16.38
C LYS A 384 -27.61 -13.30 16.65
N LEU A 385 -28.68 -12.55 16.90
CA LEU A 385 -28.61 -11.12 17.22
C LEU A 385 -27.69 -10.84 18.41
N TYR A 386 -27.85 -11.58 19.52
CA TYR A 386 -27.03 -11.36 20.72
C TYR A 386 -25.61 -11.88 20.53
N GLU A 387 -25.42 -12.95 19.76
CA GLU A 387 -24.09 -13.41 19.36
C GLU A 387 -23.34 -12.31 18.57
N LEU A 388 -24.02 -11.66 17.62
CA LEU A 388 -23.44 -10.58 16.81
C LEU A 388 -23.10 -9.35 17.66
N PHE A 389 -24.00 -8.97 18.58
CA PHE A 389 -23.75 -7.87 19.51
C PHE A 389 -22.55 -8.15 20.40
N LEU A 390 -22.49 -9.34 21.01
CA LEU A 390 -21.45 -9.70 21.97
C LEU A 390 -20.08 -9.91 21.33
N ASN A 391 -20.01 -10.51 20.14
CA ASN A 391 -18.73 -10.81 19.49
C ASN A 391 -18.23 -9.70 18.56
N PHE A 392 -19.11 -8.86 18.02
CA PHE A 392 -18.74 -7.89 16.98
C PHE A 392 -19.24 -6.46 17.23
N GLY A 393 -19.95 -6.20 18.33
CA GLY A 393 -20.47 -4.86 18.63
C GLY A 393 -21.62 -4.41 17.72
N PHE A 394 -22.30 -5.36 17.07
CA PHE A 394 -23.47 -5.09 16.22
C PHE A 394 -24.69 -4.67 17.06
N VAL A 395 -25.26 -3.49 16.79
CA VAL A 395 -26.44 -2.99 17.51
C VAL A 395 -27.64 -2.74 16.60
N ASP A 396 -27.40 -2.19 15.41
CA ASP A 396 -28.47 -1.66 14.57
C ASP A 396 -28.18 -1.97 13.09
N GLU A 397 -29.15 -2.59 12.43
CA GLU A 397 -29.04 -3.02 11.04
C GLU A 397 -28.92 -1.85 10.06
N THR A 398 -29.35 -0.64 10.41
CA THR A 398 -29.24 0.52 9.51
C THR A 398 -27.86 1.19 9.56
N LEU A 399 -26.95 0.73 10.44
CA LEU A 399 -25.58 1.25 10.52
C LEU A 399 -24.60 0.52 9.60
N LEU A 400 -25.03 -0.58 8.98
CA LEU A 400 -24.25 -1.41 8.07
C LEU A 400 -24.97 -1.56 6.73
N TYR A 401 -24.20 -1.86 5.68
CA TYR A 401 -24.79 -2.24 4.39
C TYR A 401 -25.37 -3.66 4.46
N PRO A 402 -26.45 -3.98 3.72
CA PRO A 402 -27.05 -5.32 3.72
C PRO A 402 -26.06 -6.46 3.45
N GLU A 403 -25.07 -6.22 2.57
CA GLU A 403 -24.01 -7.18 2.26
C GLU A 403 -23.08 -7.42 3.46
N GLN A 404 -22.69 -6.35 4.17
CA GLN A 404 -21.89 -6.46 5.40
C GLN A 404 -22.64 -7.25 6.47
N ILE A 405 -23.95 -7.04 6.60
CA ILE A 405 -24.80 -7.78 7.54
C ILE A 405 -24.85 -9.25 7.17
N GLN A 406 -24.99 -9.57 5.89
CA GLN A 406 -25.00 -10.97 5.42
C GLN A 406 -23.66 -11.65 5.72
N THR A 407 -22.54 -11.02 5.39
CA THR A 407 -21.22 -11.55 5.72
C THR A 407 -21.09 -11.76 7.22
N LEU A 408 -21.37 -10.73 8.02
CA LEU A 408 -21.29 -10.77 9.49
C LEU A 408 -22.17 -11.88 10.10
N TYR A 409 -23.39 -12.07 9.57
CA TYR A 409 -24.32 -13.11 10.01
C TYR A 409 -23.78 -14.53 9.78
N HIS A 410 -23.00 -14.73 8.71
CA HIS A 410 -22.44 -16.02 8.35
C HIS A 410 -21.04 -16.29 8.93
N LEU A 411 -20.39 -15.29 9.54
CA LEU A 411 -19.11 -15.48 10.21
C LEU A 411 -19.25 -16.46 11.38
N LYS A 412 -18.25 -17.33 11.49
CA LYS A 412 -18.07 -18.27 12.60
C LYS A 412 -16.75 -17.96 13.26
N LEU A 413 -16.79 -17.76 14.58
CA LEU A 413 -15.61 -17.59 15.43
C LEU A 413 -15.21 -18.89 16.15
N GLN A 414 -16.01 -19.95 15.96
CA GLN A 414 -15.79 -21.23 16.62
C GLN A 414 -14.89 -22.11 15.77
N GLU A 415 -13.70 -22.32 16.30
CA GLU A 415 -12.64 -23.10 15.72
C GLU A 415 -12.15 -24.10 16.75
N THR A 416 -12.23 -25.39 16.39
CA THR A 416 -11.80 -26.49 17.25
C THR A 416 -10.44 -26.98 16.78
N GLY A 417 -9.42 -26.72 17.58
CA GLY A 417 -8.05 -27.20 17.37
C GLY A 417 -7.30 -27.25 18.70
N ASP A 418 -6.34 -28.16 18.83
CA ASP A 418 -5.40 -28.17 19.94
C ASP A 418 -4.38 -27.04 19.73
N PHE A 419 -4.77 -25.83 20.12
CA PHE A 419 -3.94 -24.64 20.04
C PHE A 419 -3.00 -24.53 21.24
N THR A 420 -1.75 -24.13 20.98
CA THR A 420 -0.74 -23.90 22.03
C THR A 420 -1.08 -22.71 22.93
N CYS A 421 -1.66 -21.66 22.36
CA CYS A 421 -2.03 -20.43 23.06
C CYS A 421 -3.55 -20.28 23.15
N SER A 422 -4.04 -19.80 24.30
CA SER A 422 -5.48 -19.62 24.53
C SER A 422 -5.94 -18.29 23.91
N VAL A 423 -6.77 -18.39 22.87
CA VAL A 423 -7.40 -17.24 22.21
C VAL A 423 -8.90 -17.25 22.52
N PHE A 424 -9.36 -16.18 23.16
CA PHE A 424 -10.74 -16.01 23.61
C PHE A 424 -11.43 -14.90 22.83
N THR A 425 -12.67 -15.13 22.41
CA THR A 425 -13.57 -14.01 22.12
C THR A 425 -13.95 -13.31 23.42
N MET A 426 -14.41 -12.06 23.35
CA MET A 426 -14.78 -11.32 24.55
C MET A 426 -15.82 -12.06 25.44
N PRO A 427 -16.87 -12.69 24.90
CA PRO A 427 -17.79 -13.49 25.72
C PRO A 427 -17.14 -14.72 26.37
N GLU A 428 -16.23 -15.39 25.67
CA GLU A 428 -15.49 -16.53 26.22
C GLU A 428 -14.58 -16.08 27.38
N TRP A 429 -13.89 -14.94 27.23
CA TRP A 429 -13.05 -14.36 28.27
C TRP A 429 -13.86 -13.99 29.52
N LEU A 430 -14.96 -13.26 29.34
CA LEU A 430 -15.86 -12.89 30.44
C LEU A 430 -16.46 -14.13 31.13
N THR A 431 -16.64 -15.22 30.40
CA THR A 431 -17.04 -16.51 30.97
C THR A 431 -15.94 -17.10 31.85
N GLN A 432 -14.66 -17.02 31.47
CA GLN A 432 -13.54 -17.44 32.34
C GLN A 432 -13.49 -16.65 33.65
N ILE A 433 -13.78 -15.34 33.60
CA ILE A 433 -13.88 -14.49 34.79
C ILE A 433 -15.09 -14.86 35.64
N LYS A 434 -16.27 -15.03 35.04
CA LYS A 434 -17.51 -15.40 35.73
C LYS A 434 -17.40 -16.76 36.43
N LEU A 435 -16.76 -17.73 35.79
CA LEU A 435 -16.50 -19.08 36.33
C LEU A 435 -15.29 -19.13 37.28
N MET A 436 -14.59 -18.00 37.47
CA MET A 436 -13.39 -17.88 38.31
C MET A 436 -12.24 -18.81 37.89
N HIS A 437 -12.16 -19.17 36.61
CA HIS A 437 -11.01 -19.88 36.04
C HIS A 437 -9.81 -18.94 35.79
N ARG A 438 -10.09 -17.65 35.65
CA ARG A 438 -9.12 -16.56 35.54
C ARG A 438 -9.53 -15.43 36.49
N ASP A 439 -8.52 -14.77 37.05
CA ASP A 439 -8.75 -13.55 37.82
C ASP A 439 -8.92 -12.34 36.88
N PRO A 440 -9.69 -11.32 37.30
CA PRO A 440 -9.80 -10.07 36.56
C PRO A 440 -8.43 -9.41 36.32
N SER A 441 -8.35 -8.72 35.20
CA SER A 441 -7.19 -7.97 34.76
C SER A 441 -7.00 -6.69 35.59
N ILE A 442 -5.81 -6.10 35.57
CA ILE A 442 -5.52 -4.83 36.26
C ILE A 442 -6.32 -3.66 35.64
N ASN A 443 -6.46 -2.57 36.40
CA ASN A 443 -7.00 -1.31 35.90
C ASN A 443 -5.90 -0.35 35.39
N ASP A 444 -6.28 0.86 34.94
CA ASP A 444 -5.36 1.92 34.47
C ASP A 444 -4.32 2.40 35.50
N TYR A 445 -4.44 1.98 36.75
CA TYR A 445 -3.53 2.32 37.86
C TYR A 445 -2.71 1.12 38.34
N ASP A 446 -2.66 0.05 37.53
CA ASP A 446 -1.98 -1.21 37.85
C ASP A 446 -2.52 -1.92 39.11
N LEU A 447 -3.77 -1.64 39.51
CA LEU A 447 -4.43 -2.29 40.63
C LEU A 447 -5.32 -3.43 40.15
N ASP A 448 -5.15 -4.61 40.74
CA ASP A 448 -6.06 -5.73 40.52
C ASP A 448 -7.33 -5.64 41.40
N TYR A 449 -8.27 -6.56 41.16
CA TYR A 449 -9.54 -6.61 41.90
C TYR A 449 -9.33 -6.73 43.42
N PHE A 450 -8.31 -7.47 43.86
CA PHE A 450 -8.03 -7.70 45.26
C PHE A 450 -7.31 -6.50 45.90
N ASP A 451 -6.50 -5.77 45.14
CA ASP A 451 -5.85 -4.54 45.58
C ASP A 451 -6.86 -3.42 45.81
N LEU A 452 -7.90 -3.33 44.99
CA LEU A 452 -9.02 -2.42 45.25
C LEU A 452 -9.72 -2.71 46.58
N PHE A 453 -9.91 -3.99 46.94
CA PHE A 453 -10.43 -4.33 48.26
C PHE A 453 -9.50 -3.82 49.38
N ARG A 454 -8.18 -3.97 49.22
CA ARG A 454 -7.19 -3.47 50.18
C ARG A 454 -7.26 -1.95 50.30
N GLU A 455 -7.49 -1.22 49.21
CA GLU A 455 -7.69 0.23 49.25
C GLU A 455 -9.00 0.63 49.93
N MET A 456 -10.12 -0.01 49.58
CA MET A 456 -11.42 0.26 50.21
C MET A 456 -11.36 0.00 51.71
N ARG A 457 -10.63 -1.05 52.12
CA ARG A 457 -10.35 -1.33 53.54
C ARG A 457 -9.53 -0.23 54.19
N LYS A 458 -8.45 0.24 53.56
CA LYS A 458 -7.65 1.39 54.07
C LYS A 458 -8.48 2.66 54.21
N LYS A 459 -9.47 2.86 53.32
CA LYS A 459 -10.42 3.98 53.34
C LYS A 459 -11.59 3.78 54.33
N GLY A 460 -11.65 2.63 55.01
CA GLY A 460 -12.70 2.32 55.99
C GLY A 460 -14.08 1.99 55.38
N GLN A 461 -14.14 1.70 54.08
CA GLN A 461 -15.39 1.41 53.36
C GLN A 461 -15.84 -0.04 53.48
N VAL A 462 -14.91 -0.97 53.74
CA VAL A 462 -15.15 -2.41 53.90
C VAL A 462 -14.35 -2.98 55.07
N THR A 463 -14.83 -4.09 55.64
CA THR A 463 -14.17 -4.80 56.76
C THR A 463 -13.54 -6.13 56.31
N ASP A 464 -12.59 -6.67 57.08
CA ASP A 464 -11.92 -7.94 56.74
C ASP A 464 -12.90 -9.13 56.65
N ASP A 465 -14.00 -9.10 57.42
CA ASP A 465 -15.05 -10.13 57.36
C ASP A 465 -15.75 -10.18 55.99
N GLN A 466 -15.78 -9.06 55.26
CA GLN A 466 -16.40 -8.95 53.93
C GLN A 466 -15.48 -9.45 52.82
N LYS A 467 -14.19 -9.70 53.11
CA LYS A 467 -13.20 -10.09 52.10
C LYS A 467 -13.59 -11.36 51.36
N LYS A 468 -14.02 -12.40 52.08
CA LYS A 468 -14.38 -13.68 51.45
C LYS A 468 -15.59 -13.55 50.52
N ALA A 469 -16.58 -12.74 50.91
CA ALA A 469 -17.75 -12.47 50.09
C ALA A 469 -17.37 -11.66 48.83
N TYR A 470 -16.46 -10.70 48.96
CA TYR A 470 -15.94 -9.91 47.84
C TYR A 470 -15.12 -10.77 46.88
N ASP A 471 -14.18 -11.58 47.39
CA ASP A 471 -13.32 -12.44 46.57
C ASP A 471 -14.14 -13.46 45.76
N GLN A 472 -15.32 -13.85 46.25
CA GLN A 472 -16.26 -14.78 45.62
C GLN A 472 -17.41 -14.10 44.85
N ASP A 473 -17.43 -12.77 44.78
CA ASP A 473 -18.46 -12.03 44.05
C ASP A 473 -18.20 -12.09 42.54
N THR A 474 -18.81 -13.06 41.88
CA THR A 474 -18.72 -13.24 40.43
C THR A 474 -19.25 -12.04 39.65
N SER A 475 -20.25 -11.34 40.20
CA SER A 475 -20.83 -10.15 39.54
C SER A 475 -19.90 -8.95 39.67
N GLY A 476 -19.32 -8.74 40.85
CA GLY A 476 -18.32 -7.69 41.09
C GLY A 476 -17.06 -7.87 40.25
N ARG A 477 -16.55 -9.11 40.15
CA ARG A 477 -15.41 -9.45 39.28
C ARG A 477 -15.69 -9.14 37.81
N LEU A 478 -16.87 -9.53 37.32
CA LEU A 478 -17.27 -9.27 35.93
C LEU A 478 -17.41 -7.77 35.67
N ASN A 479 -18.08 -7.03 36.55
CA ASN A 479 -18.24 -5.59 36.42
C ASN A 479 -16.90 -4.85 36.43
N PHE A 480 -15.96 -5.30 37.27
CA PHE A 480 -14.60 -4.77 37.31
C PHE A 480 -13.86 -5.02 35.98
N GLU A 481 -13.94 -6.22 35.41
CA GLU A 481 -13.31 -6.53 34.12
C GLU A 481 -13.87 -5.67 32.98
N ILE A 482 -15.20 -5.51 32.95
CA ILE A 482 -15.89 -4.74 31.91
C ILE A 482 -15.56 -3.24 32.02
N SER A 483 -15.60 -2.70 33.23
CA SER A 483 -15.40 -1.27 33.49
C SER A 483 -13.96 -0.82 33.29
N ASN A 484 -13.00 -1.74 33.43
CA ASN A 484 -11.58 -1.48 33.26
C ASN A 484 -11.09 -2.07 31.94
N MET A 485 -10.49 -3.27 31.99
CA MET A 485 -9.79 -3.88 30.85
C MET A 485 -10.60 -3.82 29.56
N PHE A 486 -11.86 -4.25 29.58
CA PHE A 486 -12.66 -4.29 28.35
C PHE A 486 -12.94 -2.88 27.81
N LYS A 487 -13.55 -1.99 28.58
CA LYS A 487 -13.93 -0.64 28.13
C LYS A 487 -12.73 0.16 27.62
N ILE A 488 -11.60 0.09 28.32
CA ILE A 488 -10.39 0.84 27.97
C ILE A 488 -9.75 0.25 26.72
N ASN A 489 -9.53 -1.07 26.69
CA ASN A 489 -8.86 -1.69 25.56
C ASN A 489 -9.72 -1.75 24.30
N HIS A 490 -11.05 -1.75 24.41
CA HIS A 490 -11.93 -1.58 23.25
C HIS A 490 -11.63 -0.26 22.52
N ARG A 491 -11.46 0.83 23.28
CA ARG A 491 -11.07 2.14 22.73
C ARG A 491 -9.63 2.16 22.20
N LEU A 492 -8.69 1.53 22.90
CA LEU A 492 -7.28 1.50 22.47
C LEU A 492 -7.08 0.63 21.22
N ALA A 493 -7.75 -0.51 21.13
CA ALA A 493 -7.67 -1.45 20.01
C ALA A 493 -8.22 -0.82 18.71
N TYR A 494 -9.19 0.09 18.81
CA TYR A 494 -9.67 0.88 17.68
C TYR A 494 -8.54 1.69 17.01
N GLY A 495 -7.59 2.23 17.78
CA GLY A 495 -6.40 2.92 17.28
C GLY A 495 -6.58 4.42 16.98
N HIS A 496 -7.78 4.87 16.60
CA HIS A 496 -8.08 6.27 16.28
C HIS A 496 -8.95 6.94 17.35
N LEU A 497 -8.32 7.48 18.39
CA LEU A 497 -9.04 7.98 19.58
C LEU A 497 -10.06 9.10 19.29
N GLN A 498 -9.82 9.94 18.29
CA GLN A 498 -10.71 11.06 17.94
C GLN A 498 -12.01 10.61 17.27
N THR A 499 -11.97 9.50 16.52
CA THR A 499 -13.12 8.97 15.76
C THR A 499 -13.69 7.70 16.39
N TYR A 500 -13.30 7.38 17.62
CA TYR A 500 -13.75 6.18 18.32
C TYR A 500 -15.26 6.18 18.50
N PHE A 501 -15.89 5.05 18.19
CA PHE A 501 -17.29 4.78 18.50
C PHE A 501 -17.43 3.31 18.94
N PRO A 502 -18.24 3.00 19.97
CA PRO A 502 -18.28 1.63 20.51
C PRO A 502 -19.14 0.65 19.69
N ILE A 503 -19.95 1.15 18.76
CA ILE A 503 -20.89 0.35 17.97
C ILE A 503 -20.34 0.15 16.56
N LEU A 504 -20.36 -1.10 16.07
CA LEU A 504 -19.93 -1.42 14.72
C LEU A 504 -20.80 -0.70 13.67
N HIS A 505 -20.16 -0.03 12.74
CA HIS A 505 -20.83 0.69 11.66
C HIS A 505 -20.01 0.65 10.37
N SER A 506 -20.67 0.93 9.24
CA SER A 506 -20.10 0.78 7.88
C SER A 506 -18.75 1.49 7.71
N GLY A 507 -18.66 2.73 8.18
CA GLY A 507 -17.44 3.55 8.12
C GLY A 507 -16.24 3.06 8.96
N MET A 508 -16.38 2.01 9.79
CA MET A 508 -15.22 1.34 10.42
C MET A 508 -14.64 0.27 9.49
N ILE A 509 -15.46 -0.29 8.61
CA ILE A 509 -15.14 -1.47 7.80
C ILE A 509 -14.47 -0.98 6.52
N THR A 510 -13.15 -1.16 6.44
CA THR A 510 -12.32 -0.65 5.33
C THR A 510 -11.87 -1.75 4.34
N LYS A 511 -12.01 -3.03 4.71
CA LYS A 511 -11.83 -4.22 3.85
C LYS A 511 -12.99 -5.19 4.03
N ASP A 512 -13.03 -6.25 3.22
CA ASP A 512 -13.96 -7.36 3.39
C ASP A 512 -13.88 -7.95 4.81
N LEU A 513 -15.03 -8.03 5.51
CA LEU A 513 -15.11 -8.53 6.89
C LEU A 513 -14.53 -9.95 7.04
N SER A 514 -14.67 -10.80 6.03
CA SER A 514 -14.15 -12.17 6.05
C SER A 514 -12.63 -12.20 6.01
N LYS A 515 -12.00 -11.22 5.36
CA LYS A 515 -10.54 -11.09 5.27
C LYS A 515 -9.95 -10.33 6.45
N ALA A 516 -10.72 -9.43 7.04
CA ALA A 516 -10.31 -8.65 8.21
C ALA A 516 -10.44 -9.45 9.52
N LEU A 517 -11.17 -10.58 9.51
CA LEU A 517 -11.43 -11.39 10.69
C LEU A 517 -10.13 -11.96 11.27
N VAL A 518 -9.90 -11.72 12.56
CA VAL A 518 -8.81 -12.33 13.32
C VAL A 518 -9.31 -13.66 13.89
N THR A 519 -8.80 -14.78 13.36
CA THR A 519 -9.19 -16.13 13.78
C THR A 519 -8.22 -16.72 14.80
N LYS A 520 -8.65 -17.77 15.51
CA LYS A 520 -7.81 -18.43 16.53
C LYS A 520 -6.63 -19.16 15.88
N GLU A 521 -6.81 -19.78 14.70
CA GLU A 521 -5.68 -20.39 13.97
C GLU A 521 -4.71 -19.34 13.47
N ALA A 522 -5.19 -18.22 12.91
CA ALA A 522 -4.31 -17.20 12.35
C ALA A 522 -3.35 -16.67 13.43
N VAL A 523 -3.88 -16.38 14.62
CA VAL A 523 -3.08 -15.95 15.78
C VAL A 523 -2.10 -17.04 16.22
N ASN A 524 -2.55 -18.29 16.37
CA ASN A 524 -1.68 -19.38 16.83
C ASN A 524 -0.58 -19.73 15.82
N LYS A 525 -0.89 -19.73 14.53
CA LYS A 525 0.09 -19.96 13.47
C LYS A 525 1.21 -18.91 13.50
N ILE A 526 0.86 -17.64 13.62
CA ILE A 526 1.85 -16.56 13.74
C ILE A 526 2.70 -16.74 15.01
N LEU A 527 2.10 -17.15 16.13
CA LEU A 527 2.86 -17.43 17.35
C LEU A 527 3.81 -18.62 17.18
N GLU A 528 3.38 -19.68 16.49
CA GLU A 528 4.23 -20.83 16.16
C GLU A 528 5.43 -20.41 15.29
N ASP A 529 5.20 -19.56 14.29
CA ASP A 529 6.26 -19.00 13.44
C ASP A 529 7.25 -18.16 14.27
N ILE A 530 6.76 -17.34 15.21
CA ILE A 530 7.62 -16.58 16.14
C ILE A 530 8.42 -17.54 17.04
N LEU A 531 7.80 -18.61 17.55
CA LEU A 531 8.46 -19.57 18.43
C LEU A 531 9.46 -20.47 17.70
N ALA A 532 9.28 -20.67 16.40
CA ALA A 532 10.26 -21.36 15.56
C ALA A 532 11.56 -20.55 15.45
N VAL A 533 11.47 -19.21 15.48
CA VAL A 533 12.62 -18.31 15.54
C VAL A 533 13.15 -18.18 16.97
N ASP A 534 12.26 -17.98 17.94
CA ASP A 534 12.61 -17.81 19.35
C ASP A 534 11.71 -18.64 20.27
N PHE A 535 12.12 -19.88 20.50
CA PHE A 535 11.42 -20.81 21.39
C PHE A 535 11.30 -20.29 22.83
N SER A 536 12.17 -19.36 23.25
CA SER A 536 12.23 -18.81 24.60
C SER A 536 11.25 -17.66 24.83
N ALA A 537 10.51 -17.21 23.81
CA ALA A 537 9.69 -16.00 23.87
C ALA A 537 8.71 -15.93 25.05
N PHE A 538 8.18 -17.08 25.50
CA PHE A 538 7.29 -17.19 26.66
C PHE A 538 7.89 -17.97 27.84
N HIS A 539 9.18 -18.27 27.78
CA HIS A 539 9.89 -18.94 28.87
C HIS A 539 10.31 -17.96 29.94
N ARG A 540 10.15 -18.35 31.20
CA ARG A 540 10.57 -17.58 32.36
C ARG A 540 11.03 -18.50 33.49
N GLU A 541 12.00 -18.00 34.25
CA GLU A 541 12.52 -18.70 35.42
C GLU A 541 11.54 -18.60 36.58
N ILE A 542 11.05 -19.73 37.06
CA ILE A 542 10.16 -19.81 38.21
C ILE A 542 10.69 -20.78 39.24
N PHE A 543 10.38 -20.53 40.51
CA PHE A 543 10.66 -21.48 41.57
C PHE A 543 9.63 -22.60 41.54
N TYR A 544 10.11 -23.82 41.31
CA TYR A 544 9.34 -25.04 41.40
C TYR A 544 9.60 -25.72 42.75
N SER A 545 8.53 -26.17 43.38
CA SER A 545 8.56 -26.95 44.62
C SER A 545 7.67 -28.16 44.45
N ASN A 546 8.18 -29.34 44.77
CA ASN A 546 7.45 -30.59 44.77
C ASN A 546 7.88 -31.43 45.98
N PRO A 547 7.22 -31.27 47.14
CA PRO A 547 7.55 -31.99 48.37
C PRO A 547 7.44 -33.51 48.23
N ILE A 548 6.57 -34.01 47.35
CA ILE A 548 6.36 -35.45 47.12
C ILE A 548 7.58 -36.07 46.42
N MET A 549 8.22 -35.32 45.52
CA MET A 549 9.45 -35.73 44.84
C MET A 549 10.73 -35.28 45.57
N GLY A 550 10.61 -34.71 46.78
CA GLY A 550 11.75 -34.21 47.55
C GLY A 550 12.40 -32.93 47.00
N ILE A 551 11.72 -32.21 46.10
CA ILE A 551 12.21 -30.94 45.54
C ILE A 551 11.69 -29.81 46.42
N GLU A 552 12.54 -29.25 47.28
CA GLU A 552 12.16 -28.15 48.15
C GLU A 552 11.95 -26.85 47.37
N LYS A 553 12.95 -26.44 46.58
CA LYS A 553 12.89 -25.23 45.75
C LYS A 553 13.98 -25.27 44.67
N GLU A 554 13.58 -25.44 43.41
CA GLU A 554 14.48 -25.43 42.25
C GLU A 554 14.05 -24.36 41.25
N LEU A 555 15.00 -23.74 40.56
CA LEU A 555 14.70 -22.77 39.52
C LEU A 555 14.55 -23.50 38.19
N ILE A 556 13.35 -23.44 37.61
CA ILE A 556 13.07 -24.06 36.31
C ILE A 556 12.69 -23.00 35.28
N SER A 557 13.05 -23.24 34.02
CA SER A 557 12.49 -22.49 32.90
C SER A 557 11.14 -23.11 32.52
N LYS A 558 10.06 -22.32 32.65
CA LYS A 558 8.70 -22.75 32.27
C LYS A 558 8.15 -21.83 31.19
N ALA A 559 7.67 -22.41 30.10
CA ALA A 559 6.85 -21.72 29.12
C ALA A 559 5.47 -21.41 29.72
N VAL A 560 5.06 -20.14 29.68
CA VAL A 560 3.71 -19.72 30.08
C VAL A 560 3.19 -18.72 29.08
N PHE A 561 2.29 -19.19 28.21
CA PHE A 561 1.67 -18.40 27.16
C PHE A 561 0.69 -17.36 27.75
N PRO A 562 0.55 -16.18 27.12
CA PRO A 562 -0.47 -15.20 27.48
C PRO A 562 -1.87 -15.70 27.10
N ASP A 563 -2.90 -15.17 27.76
CA ASP A 563 -4.27 -15.31 27.28
C ASP A 563 -4.52 -14.16 26.27
N ILE A 564 -4.93 -14.49 25.05
CA ILE A 564 -5.22 -13.52 23.98
C ILE A 564 -6.73 -13.27 23.91
N ILE A 565 -7.13 -12.01 23.91
CA ILE A 565 -8.53 -11.60 23.97
C ILE A 565 -8.88 -10.80 22.72
N LEU A 566 -9.86 -11.29 21.96
CA LEU A 566 -10.40 -10.63 20.77
C LEU A 566 -11.51 -9.64 21.18
N MET A 567 -11.23 -8.36 21.00
CA MET A 567 -12.16 -7.26 21.28
C MET A 567 -13.21 -7.15 20.18
N PRO A 568 -14.50 -6.97 20.51
CA PRO A 568 -15.61 -6.87 19.56
C PRO A 568 -15.62 -5.51 18.83
N ILE A 569 -14.50 -5.16 18.20
CA ILE A 569 -14.30 -3.93 17.45
C ILE A 569 -13.50 -4.19 16.18
N TYR A 570 -13.72 -3.34 15.19
CA TYR A 570 -12.85 -3.19 14.05
C TYR A 570 -11.73 -2.21 14.38
N GLY A 571 -10.50 -2.70 14.49
CA GLY A 571 -9.40 -1.93 15.06
C GLY A 571 -8.07 -2.08 14.33
N ALA A 572 -7.17 -1.15 14.65
CA ALA A 572 -5.84 -1.05 14.04
C ALA A 572 -4.70 -1.29 15.02
N ARG A 573 -4.97 -1.63 16.30
CA ARG A 573 -3.91 -1.81 17.30
C ARG A 573 -4.14 -3.02 18.17
N GLY A 574 -3.05 -3.73 18.47
CA GLY A 574 -2.98 -4.68 19.58
C GLY A 574 -2.44 -3.99 20.84
N ASN A 575 -2.84 -4.46 22.01
CA ASN A 575 -2.30 -4.00 23.29
C ASN A 575 -1.82 -5.16 24.18
N MET A 576 -0.65 -5.03 24.79
CA MET A 576 -0.15 -5.92 25.83
C MET A 576 -0.57 -5.31 27.16
N TRP A 577 -1.67 -5.80 27.75
CA TRP A 577 -2.31 -5.15 28.90
C TRP A 577 -1.59 -5.44 30.22
N GLN A 578 -1.09 -6.67 30.39
CA GLN A 578 -0.32 -7.06 31.57
C GLN A 578 0.52 -8.30 31.28
N GLU A 579 1.67 -8.40 31.93
CA GLU A 579 2.65 -9.47 31.78
C GLU A 579 2.42 -10.66 32.73
N ILE A 580 1.80 -10.39 33.89
CA ILE A 580 1.35 -11.37 34.88
C ILE A 580 0.02 -10.94 35.48
N SER A 581 -0.70 -11.88 36.07
CA SER A 581 -1.85 -11.63 36.96
C SER A 581 -1.44 -11.78 38.43
N GLY A 582 -1.76 -10.75 39.23
CA GLY A 582 -1.44 -10.67 40.65
C GLY A 582 0.06 -10.73 40.93
N HIS A 583 0.46 -11.43 41.98
CA HIS A 583 1.87 -11.59 42.38
C HIS A 583 2.50 -12.92 41.94
N VAL A 584 1.76 -13.73 41.19
CA VAL A 584 2.20 -15.07 40.80
C VAL A 584 2.99 -14.98 39.50
N ARG A 585 4.33 -15.08 39.57
CA ARG A 585 5.21 -14.98 38.39
C ARG A 585 4.96 -16.04 37.30
N SER A 586 4.24 -17.11 37.63
CA SER A 586 3.85 -18.17 36.69
C SER A 586 2.45 -17.98 36.09
N SER A 587 1.78 -16.84 36.31
CA SER A 587 0.44 -16.58 35.76
C SER A 587 0.53 -16.02 34.34
N PRO A 588 -0.43 -16.34 33.45
CA PRO A 588 -0.46 -15.80 32.08
C PRO A 588 -0.56 -14.27 32.03
N GLY A 589 0.03 -13.67 31.00
CA GLY A 589 -0.23 -12.27 30.62
C GLY A 589 -1.57 -12.10 29.88
N ARG A 590 -1.86 -10.88 29.42
CA ARG A 590 -3.06 -10.54 28.66
C ARG A 590 -2.69 -9.77 27.40
N PHE A 591 -2.95 -10.37 26.24
CA PHE A 591 -2.85 -9.67 24.97
C PHE A 591 -4.25 -9.35 24.48
N VAL A 592 -4.39 -8.16 23.91
CA VAL A 592 -5.64 -7.70 23.33
C VAL A 592 -5.42 -7.45 21.85
N LEU A 593 -6.30 -8.03 21.03
CA LEU A 593 -6.37 -7.80 19.60
C LEU A 593 -7.82 -7.45 19.22
N PRO A 594 -8.06 -6.63 18.19
CA PRO A 594 -9.41 -6.45 17.67
C PRO A 594 -9.86 -7.72 16.92
N VAL A 595 -11.16 -8.02 16.95
CA VAL A 595 -11.75 -9.16 16.23
C VAL A 595 -11.71 -8.95 14.71
N PHE A 596 -11.70 -7.69 14.27
CA PHE A 596 -11.41 -7.33 12.88
C PHE A 596 -10.22 -6.38 12.82
N THR A 597 -9.28 -6.61 11.91
CA THR A 597 -8.19 -5.69 11.64
C THR A 597 -7.83 -5.62 10.17
N ASN A 598 -7.38 -4.44 9.75
CA ASN A 598 -6.82 -4.22 8.42
C ASN A 598 -5.31 -4.06 8.39
N GLU A 599 -4.72 -3.98 9.57
CA GLU A 599 -3.29 -3.98 9.75
C GLU A 599 -2.72 -5.36 9.50
N ASN A 600 -1.40 -5.42 9.34
CA ASN A 600 -0.70 -6.69 9.29
C ASN A 600 -0.76 -7.38 10.68
N LEU A 601 -1.57 -8.45 10.78
CA LEU A 601 -1.73 -9.21 12.02
C LEU A 601 -0.40 -9.77 12.54
N GLU A 602 0.51 -10.17 11.65
CA GLU A 602 1.83 -10.67 12.01
C GLU A 602 2.65 -9.58 12.73
N GLU A 603 2.69 -8.38 12.17
CA GLU A 603 3.38 -7.25 12.80
C GLU A 603 2.76 -6.85 14.14
N LEU A 604 1.43 -6.90 14.26
CA LEU A 604 0.75 -6.63 15.53
C LEU A 604 1.19 -7.64 16.60
N ILE A 605 1.20 -8.94 16.28
CA ILE A 605 1.59 -9.99 17.23
C ILE A 605 3.08 -9.91 17.57
N ILE A 606 3.96 -9.67 16.59
CA ILE A 606 5.40 -9.48 16.84
C ILE A 606 5.63 -8.33 17.83
N LYS A 607 4.96 -7.19 17.64
CA LYS A 607 5.04 -6.04 18.56
C LYS A 607 4.54 -6.40 19.96
N LEU A 608 3.44 -7.15 20.07
CA LEU A 608 2.91 -7.62 21.35
C LEU A 608 3.89 -8.53 22.09
N VAL A 609 4.48 -9.51 21.39
CA VAL A 609 5.46 -10.43 21.98
C VAL A 609 6.72 -9.68 22.41
N GLY A 610 7.21 -8.75 21.59
CA GLY A 610 8.35 -7.89 21.94
C GLY A 610 8.10 -7.08 23.21
N ASN A 611 6.98 -6.36 23.27
CA ASN A 611 6.58 -5.57 24.44
C ASN A 611 6.41 -6.44 25.69
N PHE A 612 5.75 -7.59 25.54
CA PHE A 612 5.56 -8.54 26.64
C PHE A 612 6.88 -9.01 27.21
N ARG A 613 7.85 -9.38 26.36
CA ARG A 613 9.16 -9.82 26.84
C ARG A 613 9.91 -8.73 27.58
N TRP A 614 9.86 -7.51 27.06
CA TRP A 614 10.47 -6.36 27.73
C TRP A 614 9.90 -6.15 29.13
N GLU A 615 8.57 -6.08 29.25
CA GLU A 615 7.92 -5.87 30.56
C GLU A 615 8.08 -7.08 31.48
N LEU A 616 7.97 -8.30 30.96
CA LEU A 616 8.20 -9.51 31.75
C LEU A 616 9.63 -9.56 32.32
N CYS A 617 10.65 -9.20 31.53
CA CYS A 617 12.03 -9.13 32.02
C CYS A 617 12.16 -8.14 33.19
N ARG A 618 11.55 -6.96 33.08
CA ARG A 618 11.53 -5.96 34.17
C ARG A 618 10.89 -6.54 35.43
N THR A 619 9.70 -7.11 35.31
CA THR A 619 8.94 -7.70 36.44
C THR A 619 9.68 -8.87 37.10
N MET A 620 10.41 -9.66 36.32
CA MET A 620 11.18 -10.81 36.85
C MET A 620 12.46 -10.38 37.58
N MET A 621 13.16 -9.35 37.06
CA MET A 621 14.42 -8.85 37.62
C MET A 621 14.22 -7.93 38.84
N GLY A 622 13.05 -7.28 38.96
CA GLY A 622 12.72 -6.39 40.06
C GLY A 622 12.84 -4.93 39.67
#